data_AF-A0AA39Q1I5-F1
#
_entry.id   AF-A0AA39Q1I5-F1
#
_cell.length_a   1.000
_cell.length_b   1.000
_cell.length_c   1.000
_cell.angle_alpha   90.00
_cell.angle_beta   90.00
_cell.angle_gamma   90.00
#
_symmetry.space_group_name_H-M   'P 1'
#
loop_
_entity.id
_entity.type
_entity.pdbx_description
1 polymer ?
#
loop_
_entity_poly.entity_id
_entity_poly.type
_entity_poly.pdbx_seq_one_letter_code
_entity_poly.pdbx_strand_id
1 'polypeptide(L)'
;GYFVLILLIPSNVCGAIIGYRAFGGEINAQSMYYTLGILSSGCLLIGLSNVKKNTREHRKWMLRGVVMFSVVITTRLIVLAAREIVSDIGSYHSVFRCDELRSVLTNISAVEVQFPACAAGGDVDLSQTFVTVSADTHSDKLHDVAATRVVQGMALWFALIIHIVGCEAYLQMTEEANYQRRGFVLEPKSESTLSLNQFPHDSPLIL
;
A
#
# COMPACT_ATOMS: atom_id res chain seq x y z
N GLY A 1 2.80 -16.23 -14.93
CA GLY A 1 2.60 -16.75 -13.57
C GLY A 1 3.91 -16.84 -12.81
N TYR A 2 4.67 -17.93 -13.00
CA TYR A 2 5.89 -18.20 -12.23
C TYR A 2 6.98 -17.11 -12.34
N PHE A 3 7.20 -16.54 -13.52
CA PHE A 3 8.15 -15.42 -13.70
C PHE A 3 7.79 -14.19 -12.85
N VAL A 4 6.50 -13.86 -12.76
CA VAL A 4 6.02 -12.73 -11.93
C VAL A 4 6.29 -12.99 -10.46
N LEU A 5 6.09 -14.21 -9.97
CA LEU A 5 6.42 -14.55 -8.58
C LEU A 5 7.91 -14.43 -8.27
N ILE A 6 8.76 -14.96 -9.17
CA ILE A 6 10.22 -14.95 -9.00
C ILE A 6 10.74 -13.51 -8.94
N LEU A 7 10.13 -12.57 -9.64
CA LEU A 7 10.50 -11.16 -9.57
C LEU A 7 9.86 -10.44 -8.38
N LEU A 8 8.61 -10.76 -8.07
CA LEU A 8 7.87 -10.02 -7.06
C LEU A 8 8.31 -10.32 -5.64
N ILE A 9 8.58 -11.59 -5.30
CA ILE A 9 8.99 -11.95 -3.94
C ILE A 9 10.29 -11.22 -3.56
N PRO A 10 11.36 -11.23 -4.37
CA PRO A 10 12.55 -10.42 -4.11
C PRO A 10 12.26 -8.93 -4.13
N SER A 11 11.39 -8.44 -5.03
CA SER A 11 11.02 -7.02 -5.09
C SER A 11 10.38 -6.53 -3.79
N ASN A 12 9.45 -7.31 -3.21
CA ASN A 12 8.84 -7.00 -1.91
C ASN A 12 9.86 -6.99 -0.77
N VAL A 13 10.78 -7.97 -0.76
CA VAL A 13 11.85 -8.05 0.26
C VAL A 13 12.80 -6.85 0.16
N CYS A 14 13.29 -6.55 -1.04
CA CYS A 14 14.14 -5.38 -1.29
C CYS A 14 13.41 -4.08 -0.93
N GLY A 15 12.13 -3.96 -1.28
CA GLY A 15 11.30 -2.81 -0.94
C GLY A 15 11.17 -2.61 0.57
N ALA A 16 10.96 -3.68 1.33
CA ALA A 16 10.89 -3.61 2.79
C ALA A 16 12.22 -3.20 3.44
N ILE A 17 13.35 -3.72 2.95
CA ILE A 17 14.69 -3.37 3.44
C ILE A 17 15.03 -1.91 3.14
N ILE A 18 14.73 -1.42 1.93
CA ILE A 18 15.00 -0.03 1.54
C ILE A 18 14.06 0.91 2.29
N GLY A 19 12.78 0.54 2.47
CA GLY A 19 11.80 1.33 3.21
C GLY A 19 12.24 1.64 4.64
N TYR A 20 12.90 0.69 5.32
CA TYR A 20 13.48 0.91 6.65
C TYR A 20 14.45 2.09 6.66
N ARG A 21 15.36 2.17 5.67
CA ARG A 21 16.36 3.24 5.62
C ARG A 21 15.80 4.55 5.08
N ALA A 22 14.89 4.49 4.11
CA ALA A 22 14.35 5.68 3.45
C ALA A 22 13.40 6.50 4.35
N PHE A 23 12.64 5.85 5.22
CA PHE A 23 11.64 6.49 6.07
C PHE A 23 12.02 6.51 7.56
N GLY A 24 13.32 6.46 7.88
CA GLY A 24 13.82 6.63 9.25
C GLY A 24 13.53 5.48 10.19
N GLY A 25 13.12 4.32 9.67
CA GLY A 25 12.84 3.15 10.48
C GLY A 25 11.62 3.31 11.41
N GLU A 26 10.64 4.16 11.08
CA GLU A 26 9.42 4.20 11.89
C GLU A 26 8.67 2.87 11.85
N ILE A 27 8.34 2.33 13.04
CA ILE A 27 7.67 1.04 13.19
C ILE A 27 6.33 0.99 12.46
N ASN A 28 5.63 2.13 12.36
CA ASN A 28 4.35 2.23 11.65
C ASN A 28 4.54 2.01 10.15
N ALA A 29 5.52 2.67 9.54
CA ALA A 29 5.84 2.49 8.12
C ALA A 29 6.34 1.06 7.85
N GLN A 30 7.24 0.54 8.70
CA GLN A 30 7.77 -0.82 8.59
C GLN A 30 6.66 -1.88 8.63
N SER A 31 5.77 -1.79 9.61
CA SER A 31 4.66 -2.75 9.78
C SER A 31 3.80 -2.83 8.52
N MET A 32 3.57 -1.69 7.85
CA MET A 32 2.82 -1.68 6.61
C MET A 32 3.60 -2.29 5.45
N TYR A 33 4.89 -1.98 5.29
CA TYR A 33 5.70 -2.60 4.21
C TYR A 33 5.74 -4.12 4.32
N TYR A 34 5.86 -4.65 5.53
CA TYR A 34 5.77 -6.11 5.76
C TYR A 34 4.37 -6.65 5.46
N THR A 35 3.32 -5.95 5.91
CA THR A 35 1.93 -6.32 5.65
C THR A 35 1.65 -6.37 4.15
N LEU A 36 2.04 -5.34 3.40
CA LEU A 36 1.85 -5.26 1.94
C LEU A 36 2.61 -6.36 1.20
N GLY A 37 3.84 -6.66 1.63
CA GLY A 37 4.63 -7.76 1.10
C GLY A 37 3.94 -9.12 1.31
N ILE A 38 3.47 -9.39 2.53
CA ILE A 38 2.78 -10.64 2.87
C ILE A 38 1.45 -10.77 2.10
N LEU A 39 0.63 -9.71 2.07
CA LEU A 39 -0.67 -9.72 1.38
C LEU A 39 -0.49 -9.92 -0.14
N SER A 40 0.40 -9.15 -0.77
CA SER A 40 0.63 -9.24 -2.21
C SER A 40 1.20 -10.60 -2.62
N SER A 41 2.22 -11.10 -1.90
CA SER A 41 2.79 -12.43 -2.16
C SER A 41 1.80 -13.55 -1.85
N GLY A 42 1.04 -13.44 -0.76
CA GLY A 42 0.01 -14.41 -0.36
C GLY A 42 -1.08 -14.55 -1.42
N CYS A 43 -1.58 -13.44 -1.96
CA CYS A 43 -2.58 -13.45 -3.02
C CYS A 43 -2.10 -14.21 -4.27
N LEU A 44 -0.83 -14.02 -4.67
CA LEU A 44 -0.26 -14.68 -5.83
C LEU A 44 0.01 -16.18 -5.61
N LEU A 45 0.46 -16.57 -4.42
CA LEU A 45 0.69 -17.97 -4.07
C LEU A 45 -0.63 -18.77 -4.07
N ILE A 46 -1.68 -18.21 -3.47
CA ILE A 46 -3.02 -18.81 -3.49
C ILE A 46 -3.59 -18.80 -4.91
N GLY A 47 -3.40 -17.71 -5.65
CA GLY A 47 -3.80 -17.60 -7.05
C GLY A 47 -3.18 -18.71 -7.90
N LEU A 48 -1.87 -18.96 -7.78
CA LEU A 48 -1.17 -19.99 -8.55
C LEU A 48 -1.59 -21.41 -8.16
N SER A 49 -1.81 -21.65 -6.87
CA SER A 49 -2.30 -22.94 -6.37
C SER A 49 -3.67 -23.31 -6.98
N ASN A 50 -4.48 -22.31 -7.31
CA ASN A 50 -5.81 -22.48 -7.90
C ASN A 50 -5.83 -22.48 -9.44
N VAL A 51 -4.72 -22.19 -10.14
CA VAL A 51 -4.67 -22.16 -11.62
C VAL A 51 -5.20 -23.45 -12.23
N LYS A 52 -4.77 -24.59 -11.69
CA LYS A 52 -5.16 -25.92 -12.20
C LYS A 52 -6.41 -26.48 -11.53
N LYS A 53 -6.80 -25.96 -10.36
CA LYS A 53 -7.95 -26.47 -9.58
C LYS A 53 -9.25 -25.73 -9.94
N ASN A 54 -9.23 -24.41 -9.83
CA ASN A 54 -10.40 -23.54 -9.96
C ASN A 54 -10.02 -22.21 -10.62
N THR A 55 -10.24 -22.09 -11.92
CA THR A 55 -9.89 -20.87 -12.69
C THR A 55 -10.65 -19.62 -12.26
N ARG A 56 -11.87 -19.78 -11.70
CA ARG A 56 -12.64 -18.66 -11.12
C ARG A 56 -11.96 -18.07 -9.89
N GLU A 57 -11.56 -18.92 -8.95
CA GLU A 57 -10.86 -18.49 -7.73
C GLU A 57 -9.48 -17.93 -8.06
N HIS A 58 -8.77 -18.53 -9.02
CA HIS A 58 -7.54 -17.96 -9.56
C HIS A 58 -7.73 -16.49 -9.97
N ARG A 59 -8.78 -16.19 -10.75
CA ARG A 59 -9.07 -14.82 -11.20
C ARG A 59 -9.34 -13.87 -10.03
N LYS A 60 -10.12 -14.29 -9.02
CA LYS A 60 -10.42 -13.46 -7.84
C LYS A 60 -9.16 -13.12 -7.05
N TRP A 61 -8.30 -14.12 -6.78
CA TRP A 61 -7.04 -13.92 -6.06
C TRP A 61 -6.01 -13.10 -6.83
N MET A 62 -5.95 -13.26 -8.15
CA MET A 62 -5.10 -12.42 -9.00
C MET A 62 -5.54 -10.96 -8.98
N LEU A 63 -6.85 -10.69 -9.00
CA LEU A 63 -7.37 -9.32 -8.91
C LEU A 63 -7.00 -8.68 -7.57
N ARG A 64 -7.20 -9.38 -6.45
CA ARG A 64 -6.78 -8.92 -5.12
C ARG A 64 -5.30 -8.53 -5.09
N GLY A 65 -4.43 -9.38 -5.66
CA GLY A 65 -2.99 -9.10 -5.74
C GLY A 65 -2.66 -7.84 -6.55
N VAL A 66 -3.28 -7.64 -7.71
CA VAL A 66 -3.01 -6.47 -8.57
C VAL A 66 -3.46 -5.17 -7.90
N VAL A 67 -4.61 -5.18 -7.23
CA VAL A 67 -5.15 -4.02 -6.51
C VAL A 67 -4.25 -3.61 -5.33
N MET A 68 -3.48 -4.53 -4.74
CA MET A 68 -2.49 -4.14 -3.72
C MET A 68 -1.35 -3.29 -4.28
N PHE A 69 -1.02 -3.36 -5.58
CA PHE A 69 0.03 -2.51 -6.15
C PHE A 69 -0.37 -1.05 -6.25
N SER A 70 -1.66 -0.74 -6.37
CA SER A 70 -2.13 0.65 -6.41
C SER A 70 -2.10 1.34 -5.04
N VAL A 71 -1.93 0.59 -3.94
CA VAL A 71 -1.76 1.13 -2.58
C VAL A 71 -0.60 2.14 -2.54
N VAL A 72 0.52 1.85 -3.19
CA VAL A 72 1.69 2.74 -3.21
C VAL A 72 1.37 4.07 -3.91
N ILE A 73 0.58 4.02 -4.99
CA ILE A 73 0.20 5.20 -5.76
C ILE A 73 -0.73 6.09 -4.93
N THR A 74 -1.79 5.52 -4.36
CA THR A 74 -2.73 6.27 -3.53
C THR A 74 -2.07 6.81 -2.26
N THR A 75 -1.11 6.08 -1.68
CA THR A 75 -0.32 6.59 -0.56
C THR A 75 0.35 7.91 -0.92
N ARG A 76 0.95 8.05 -2.11
CA ARG A 76 1.60 9.30 -2.53
C ARG A 76 0.63 10.47 -2.53
N LEU A 77 -0.59 10.25 -3.01
CA LEU A 77 -1.64 11.28 -3.01
C LEU A 77 -2.04 11.67 -1.58
N ILE A 78 -2.21 10.69 -0.70
CA ILE A 78 -2.57 10.95 0.71
C ILE A 78 -1.44 11.69 1.42
N VAL A 79 -0.18 11.30 1.20
CA VAL A 79 0.99 11.97 1.79
C VAL A 79 1.09 13.44 1.37
N LEU A 80 0.88 13.75 0.08
CA LEU A 80 0.92 15.13 -0.41
C LEU A 80 -0.12 16.02 0.27
N ALA A 81 -1.31 15.49 0.58
CA ALA A 81 -2.34 16.23 1.32
C ALA A 81 -2.02 16.28 2.83
N ALA A 82 -1.64 15.16 3.42
CA ALA A 82 -1.45 15.03 4.86
C ALA A 82 -0.28 15.85 5.40
N ARG A 83 0.80 16.01 4.62
CA ARG A 83 1.97 16.79 5.03
C ARG A 83 1.66 18.28 5.22
N GLU A 84 0.79 18.86 4.39
CA GLU A 84 0.40 20.28 4.52
C GLU A 84 -0.46 20.47 5.78
N ILE A 85 -1.38 19.53 6.04
CA ILE A 85 -2.21 19.54 7.25
C ILE A 85 -1.33 19.45 8.51
N VAL A 86 -0.32 18.59 8.51
CA VAL A 86 0.60 18.43 9.64
C VAL A 86 1.46 19.68 9.83
N SER A 87 1.88 20.32 8.74
CA SER A 87 2.61 21.58 8.75
C SER A 87 1.79 22.70 9.40
N ASP A 88 0.51 22.84 9.02
CA ASP A 88 -0.40 23.84 9.58
C ASP A 88 -0.63 23.67 11.10
N ILE A 89 -0.60 22.42 11.59
CA ILE A 89 -0.75 22.13 13.02
C ILE A 89 0.52 22.49 13.80
N GLY A 90 1.70 22.24 13.22
CA GLY A 90 3.01 22.61 13.79
C GLY A 90 3.44 21.86 15.06
N SER A 91 2.66 20.90 15.56
CA SER A 91 2.96 20.15 16.80
C SER A 91 3.63 18.79 16.57
N TYR A 92 3.84 18.40 15.32
CA TYR A 92 4.38 17.08 14.98
C TYR A 92 5.89 17.15 14.78
N HIS A 93 6.58 16.14 15.31
CA HIS A 93 8.01 16.01 15.21
C HIS A 93 8.36 14.59 14.77
N SER A 94 9.39 14.46 13.93
CA SER A 94 9.96 13.16 13.57
C SER A 94 11.34 13.01 14.19
N VAL A 95 11.71 11.76 14.47
CA VAL A 95 13.01 11.43 15.06
C VAL A 95 13.99 11.10 13.94
N PHE A 96 15.17 11.73 13.99
CA PHE A 96 16.28 11.49 13.07
C PHE A 96 17.52 11.08 13.86
N ARG A 97 18.40 10.32 13.22
CA ARG A 97 19.72 10.01 13.76
C ARG A 97 20.72 11.09 13.34
N CYS A 98 21.71 11.39 14.18
CA CYS A 98 22.71 12.41 13.87
C CYS A 98 23.57 12.05 12.65
N ASP A 99 23.84 10.76 12.42
CA ASP A 99 24.54 10.29 11.21
C ASP A 99 23.73 10.53 9.93
N GLU A 100 22.41 10.30 9.99
CA GLU A 100 21.47 10.58 8.92
C GLU A 100 21.40 12.09 8.63
N LEU A 101 21.34 12.93 9.66
CA LEU A 101 21.28 14.38 9.51
C LEU A 101 22.50 14.93 8.75
N ARG A 102 23.71 14.41 9.00
CA ARG A 102 24.93 14.80 8.28
C ARG A 102 24.94 14.34 6.83
N SER A 103 24.24 13.26 6.51
CA SER A 103 24.06 12.84 5.12
C SER A 103 23.03 13.70 4.38
N VAL A 104 22.04 14.24 5.08
CA VAL A 104 20.95 15.05 4.49
C VAL A 104 21.34 16.53 4.37
N LEU A 105 21.97 17.10 5.40
CA LEU A 105 22.51 18.46 5.37
C LEU A 105 23.98 18.42 4.96
N THR A 106 24.27 18.89 3.75
CA THR A 106 25.64 19.05 3.25
C THR A 106 26.46 20.08 4.03
N ASN A 107 25.79 20.97 4.77
CA ASN A 107 26.42 22.01 5.59
C ASN A 107 26.51 21.58 7.05
N ILE A 108 27.63 20.97 7.43
CA ILE A 108 27.88 20.44 8.78
C ILE A 108 27.78 21.55 9.85
N SER A 109 28.29 22.75 9.56
CA SER A 109 28.23 23.88 10.49
C SER A 109 26.80 24.35 10.81
N ALA A 110 25.85 24.20 9.88
CA ALA A 110 24.44 24.52 10.13
C ALA A 110 23.79 23.46 11.03
N VAL A 111 24.16 22.18 10.86
CA VAL A 111 23.71 21.08 11.71
C VAL A 111 24.17 21.27 13.14
N GLU A 112 25.43 21.64 13.36
CA GLU A 112 25.99 21.79 14.71
C GLU A 112 25.38 22.97 15.48
N VAL A 113 24.99 24.03 14.77
CA VAL A 113 24.31 25.20 15.36
C VAL A 113 22.85 24.89 15.69
N GLN A 114 22.12 24.22 14.79
CA GLN A 114 20.69 23.90 14.99
C GLN A 114 20.48 22.69 15.92
N PHE A 115 21.39 21.73 15.89
CA PHE A 115 21.33 20.47 16.62
C PHE A 115 22.66 20.23 17.36
N PRO A 116 22.89 20.93 18.49
CA PRO A 116 24.15 20.82 19.24
C PRO A 116 24.42 19.40 19.78
N ALA A 117 23.36 18.60 19.96
CA ALA A 117 23.47 17.18 20.30
C ALA A 117 24.19 16.34 19.23
N CYS A 118 24.26 16.83 17.98
CA CYS A 118 24.94 16.17 16.86
C CYS A 118 26.35 16.77 16.57
N ALA A 119 26.84 17.69 17.40
CA ALA A 119 28.18 18.29 17.22
C ALA A 119 29.27 17.26 17.58
N ALA A 120 30.25 17.07 16.68
CA ALA A 120 31.30 16.03 16.82
C ALA A 120 32.38 16.35 17.89
N GLY A 121 32.10 17.26 18.82
CA GLY A 121 33.07 17.77 19.79
C GLY A 121 33.49 16.82 20.92
N GLY A 122 33.04 15.55 20.92
CA GLY A 122 33.37 14.56 21.94
C GLY A 122 33.26 13.11 21.44
N ASP A 123 33.55 12.15 22.32
CA ASP A 123 33.50 10.69 22.14
C ASP A 123 32.04 10.16 21.98
N VAL A 124 31.21 10.93 21.29
CA VAL A 124 29.78 10.67 21.11
C VAL A 124 29.59 9.84 19.85
N ASP A 125 29.05 8.64 20.02
CA ASP A 125 28.64 7.80 18.91
C ASP A 125 27.40 8.41 18.21
N LEU A 126 27.63 9.09 17.10
CA LEU A 126 26.61 9.71 16.25
C LEU A 126 25.58 8.70 15.72
N SER A 127 25.91 7.41 15.72
CA SER A 127 25.01 6.35 15.26
C SER A 127 23.90 6.01 16.28
N GLN A 128 24.14 6.31 17.56
CA GLN A 128 23.22 6.07 18.69
C GLN A 128 22.52 7.35 19.18
N THR A 129 22.87 8.49 18.62
CA THR A 129 22.31 9.78 19.04
C THR A 129 21.12 10.15 18.14
N PHE A 130 19.98 10.42 18.78
CA PHE A 130 18.73 10.77 18.12
C PHE A 130 18.32 12.19 18.46
N VAL A 131 17.81 12.91 17.46
CA VAL A 131 17.30 14.27 17.58
C VAL A 131 15.92 14.38 16.95
N THR A 132 15.08 15.26 17.48
CA THR A 132 13.75 15.54 16.96
C THR A 132 13.79 16.72 16.01
N VAL A 133 13.18 16.56 14.84
CA VAL A 133 13.01 17.61 13.82
C VAL A 133 11.51 17.89 13.69
N SER A 134 11.10 19.15 13.68
CA SER A 134 9.70 19.52 13.43
C SER A 134 9.28 19.19 12.00
N ALA A 135 8.05 18.70 11.85
CA ALA A 135 7.42 18.44 10.57
C ALA A 135 6.82 19.75 10.01
N ASP A 136 7.47 20.31 8.99
CA ASP A 136 7.04 21.56 8.35
C ASP A 136 7.44 21.55 6.86
N THR A 137 6.48 21.74 5.96
CA THR A 137 6.67 21.75 4.50
C THR A 137 7.11 23.11 3.94
N HIS A 138 6.99 24.19 4.72
CA HIS A 138 7.29 25.57 4.31
C HIS A 138 8.72 26.02 4.68
N SER A 139 9.37 25.30 5.59
CA SER A 139 10.73 25.56 6.05
C SER A 139 11.79 24.90 5.14
N ASP A 140 12.88 24.40 5.71
CA ASP A 140 13.96 23.75 4.98
C ASP A 140 13.61 22.34 4.48
N LYS A 141 14.38 21.83 3.51
CA LYS A 141 14.26 20.46 2.99
C LYS A 141 14.28 19.39 4.07
N LEU A 142 14.99 19.62 5.18
CA LEU A 142 15.03 18.70 6.31
C LEU A 142 13.65 18.58 6.99
N HIS A 143 12.95 19.70 7.16
CA HIS A 143 11.63 19.75 7.76
C HIS A 143 10.55 19.15 6.83
N ASP A 144 10.66 19.34 5.51
CA ASP A 144 9.75 18.71 4.53
C ASP A 144 9.89 17.17 4.52
N VAL A 145 11.12 16.67 4.64
CA VAL A 145 11.38 15.23 4.80
C VAL A 145 10.82 14.72 6.14
N ALA A 146 10.96 15.50 7.21
CA ALA A 146 10.36 15.16 8.51
C ALA A 146 8.83 15.08 8.42
N ALA A 147 8.18 16.04 7.76
CA ALA A 147 6.73 16.03 7.54
C ALA A 147 6.27 14.80 6.75
N THR A 148 6.99 14.48 5.68
CA THR A 148 6.71 13.30 4.86
C THR A 148 6.85 12.00 5.67
N ARG A 149 7.89 11.90 6.51
CA ARG A 149 8.16 10.71 7.35
C ARG A 149 7.03 10.43 8.33
N VAL A 150 6.56 11.45 9.06
CA VAL A 150 5.46 11.32 10.05
C VAL A 150 4.18 10.80 9.42
N VAL A 151 3.81 11.30 8.25
CA VAL A 151 2.52 10.95 7.61
C VAL A 151 2.58 9.67 6.78
N GLN A 152 3.76 9.22 6.36
CA GLN A 152 3.94 8.08 5.44
C GLN A 152 3.28 6.81 5.97
N GLY A 153 3.51 6.45 7.24
CA GLY A 153 2.97 5.23 7.83
C GLY A 153 1.44 5.23 7.88
N MET A 154 0.84 6.33 8.33
CA MET A 154 -0.61 6.52 8.39
C MET A 154 -1.24 6.45 6.98
N ALA A 155 -0.63 7.14 6.01
CA ALA A 155 -1.12 7.18 4.64
C ALA A 155 -1.13 5.78 3.99
N LEU A 156 -0.10 4.98 4.26
CA LEU A 156 0.00 3.59 3.79
C LEU A 156 -1.15 2.72 4.34
N TRP A 157 -1.50 2.87 5.63
CA TRP A 157 -2.63 2.16 6.24
C TRP A 157 -3.98 2.54 5.64
N PHE A 158 -4.24 3.83 5.47
CA PHE A 158 -5.49 4.28 4.84
C PHE A 158 -5.60 3.80 3.39
N ALA A 159 -4.51 3.93 2.62
CA ALA A 159 -4.47 3.43 1.25
C ALA A 159 -4.76 1.92 1.22
N LEU A 160 -4.17 1.12 2.11
CA LEU A 160 -4.41 -0.32 2.17
C LEU A 160 -5.89 -0.65 2.41
N ILE A 161 -6.53 -0.01 3.40
CA ILE A 161 -7.93 -0.25 3.74
C ILE A 161 -8.85 0.09 2.56
N ILE A 162 -8.64 1.25 1.92
CA ILE A 162 -9.42 1.67 0.75
C ILE A 162 -9.37 0.61 -0.35
N HIS A 163 -8.18 0.06 -0.61
CA HIS A 163 -8.00 -0.96 -1.65
C HIS A 163 -8.56 -2.32 -1.28
N ILE A 164 -8.45 -2.76 -0.02
CA ILE A 164 -9.05 -4.01 0.44
C ILE A 164 -10.57 -3.91 0.33
N VAL A 165 -11.18 -2.87 0.90
CA VAL A 165 -12.63 -2.68 0.90
C VAL A 165 -13.14 -2.48 -0.52
N GLY A 166 -12.47 -1.65 -1.32
CA GLY A 166 -12.83 -1.43 -2.72
C GLY A 166 -12.74 -2.69 -3.57
N CYS A 167 -11.72 -3.54 -3.33
CA CYS A 167 -11.57 -4.80 -4.05
C CYS A 167 -12.69 -5.80 -3.71
N GLU A 168 -13.02 -5.96 -2.43
CA GLU A 168 -14.09 -6.89 -2.00
C GLU A 168 -15.46 -6.40 -2.48
N ALA A 169 -15.75 -5.10 -2.38
CA ALA A 169 -16.97 -4.51 -2.92
C ALA A 169 -17.09 -4.76 -4.43
N TYR A 170 -16.01 -4.52 -5.19
CA TYR A 170 -15.96 -4.80 -6.62
C TYR A 170 -16.21 -6.28 -6.93
N LEU A 171 -15.60 -7.20 -6.18
CA LEU A 171 -15.77 -8.63 -6.38
C LEU A 171 -17.19 -9.10 -6.08
N GLN A 172 -17.83 -8.58 -5.04
CA GLN A 172 -19.23 -8.90 -4.68
C GLN A 172 -20.18 -8.45 -5.78
N MET A 173 -20.10 -7.17 -6.20
CA MET A 173 -20.92 -6.63 -7.29
C MET A 173 -20.74 -7.42 -8.59
N THR A 174 -19.50 -7.79 -8.92
CA THR A 174 -19.22 -8.55 -10.14
C THR A 174 -19.71 -10.00 -10.03
N GLU A 175 -19.69 -10.60 -8.83
CA GLU A 175 -20.22 -11.96 -8.61
C GLU A 175 -21.74 -12.04 -8.70
N GLU A 176 -22.44 -10.99 -8.29
CA GLU A 176 -23.89 -10.83 -8.46
C GLU A 176 -24.26 -10.64 -9.94
N ALA A 177 -23.48 -9.85 -10.68
CA ALA A 177 -23.67 -9.64 -12.12
C ALA A 177 -23.17 -10.80 -13.00
N ASN A 178 -22.57 -11.84 -12.42
CA ASN A 178 -21.90 -12.89 -13.19
C ASN A 178 -22.89 -13.94 -13.74
N TYR A 179 -22.75 -14.21 -15.03
CA TYR A 179 -23.46 -15.28 -15.73
C TYR A 179 -22.81 -16.65 -15.40
N GLN A 180 -23.63 -17.67 -15.12
CA GLN A 180 -23.21 -19.07 -15.13
C GLN A 180 -23.04 -19.55 -16.57
N ARG A 181 -21.88 -20.11 -16.88
CA ARG A 181 -21.63 -20.74 -18.18
C ARG A 181 -22.16 -22.17 -18.16
N ARG A 182 -23.26 -22.45 -18.85
CA ARG A 182 -23.74 -23.82 -19.16
C ARG A 182 -23.43 -24.11 -20.63
N GLY A 183 -22.43 -24.95 -20.87
CA GLY A 183 -21.95 -25.23 -22.24
C GLY A 183 -21.32 -23.99 -22.90
N PHE A 184 -21.90 -23.51 -24.00
CA PHE A 184 -21.45 -22.30 -24.71
C PHE A 184 -22.25 -21.04 -24.35
N VAL A 185 -23.32 -21.17 -23.56
CA VAL A 185 -24.24 -20.07 -23.22
C VAL A 185 -23.89 -19.53 -21.82
N LEU A 186 -23.94 -18.20 -21.69
CA LEU A 186 -23.84 -17.48 -20.43
C LEU A 186 -25.27 -17.18 -19.94
N GLU A 187 -25.74 -17.88 -18.92
CA GLU A 187 -27.03 -17.63 -18.28
C GLU A 187 -26.83 -16.75 -17.06
N PRO A 188 -27.62 -15.67 -16.84
CA PRO A 188 -27.54 -14.92 -15.59
C PRO A 188 -27.86 -15.89 -14.45
N LYS A 189 -27.12 -15.80 -13.34
CA LYS A 189 -27.35 -16.64 -12.17
C LYS A 189 -28.78 -16.36 -11.71
N SER A 190 -29.71 -17.29 -11.95
CA SER A 190 -31.12 -17.07 -11.62
C SER A 190 -31.24 -16.80 -10.12
N GLU A 191 -31.72 -15.62 -9.73
CA GLU A 191 -32.22 -15.44 -8.37
C GLU A 191 -33.26 -16.55 -8.09
N SER A 192 -33.24 -17.13 -6.89
CA SER A 192 -34.24 -18.13 -6.47
C SER A 192 -35.68 -17.60 -6.44
N THR A 193 -35.87 -16.32 -6.73
CA THR A 193 -37.15 -15.62 -6.90
C THR A 193 -37.62 -15.52 -8.35
N LEU A 194 -36.77 -15.82 -9.34
CA LEU A 194 -37.18 -15.81 -10.75
C LEU A 194 -37.80 -17.16 -11.11
N SER A 195 -39.10 -17.28 -10.88
CA SER A 195 -39.87 -18.44 -11.34
C SER A 195 -39.75 -18.56 -12.85
N LEU A 196 -39.10 -19.62 -13.34
CA LEU A 196 -39.01 -19.98 -14.76
C LEU A 196 -40.39 -20.20 -15.44
N ASN A 197 -41.48 -20.12 -14.68
CA ASN A 197 -42.86 -20.17 -15.17
C ASN A 197 -43.32 -18.88 -15.90
N GLN A 198 -42.46 -17.87 -16.01
CA GLN A 198 -42.82 -16.61 -16.67
C GLN A 198 -42.36 -16.50 -18.13
N PHE A 199 -41.69 -17.54 -18.64
CA PHE A 199 -41.58 -17.71 -20.08
C PHE A 199 -42.85 -18.39 -20.58
N PRO A 200 -43.65 -17.74 -21.44
CA PRO A 200 -44.80 -18.41 -22.03
C PRO A 200 -44.26 -19.56 -22.88
N HIS A 201 -44.51 -20.78 -22.39
CA HIS A 201 -44.55 -21.95 -23.25
C HIS A 201 -45.62 -21.70 -24.32
N ASP A 202 -45.25 -22.01 -25.57
CA ASP A 202 -46.14 -22.19 -26.71
C ASP A 202 -46.61 -20.92 -27.44
N SER A 203 -45.76 -20.46 -28.37
CA SER A 203 -46.28 -20.03 -29.67
C SER A 203 -46.26 -21.25 -30.60
N PRO A 204 -47.40 -21.77 -31.06
CA PRO A 204 -47.41 -22.88 -31.99
C PRO A 204 -46.84 -22.41 -33.33
N LEU A 205 -46.05 -23.29 -33.96
CA LEU A 205 -45.76 -23.26 -35.39
C LEU A 205 -47.04 -22.95 -36.17
N ILE A 206 -47.04 -21.84 -36.90
CA ILE A 206 -47.97 -21.60 -38.00
C ILE A 206 -47.14 -21.64 -39.27
N LEU A 207 -47.55 -22.57 -40.16
CA LEU A 207 -47.14 -22.88 -41.54
C LEU A 207 -46.08 -22.00 -42.20
#